data_AF-A0A1D8B3N8-F1
#
_entry.id   AF-A0A1D8B3N8-F1
#
_cell.length_a   1.000
_cell.length_b   1.000
_cell.length_c   1.000
_cell.angle_alpha   90.00
_cell.angle_beta   90.00
_cell.angle_gamma   90.00
#
_symmetry.space_group_name_H-M   'P 1'
#
loop_
_entity.id
_entity.type
_entity.pdbx_description
1 polymer ?
#
loop_
_entity_poly.entity_id
_entity_poly.type
_entity_poly.pdbx_seq_one_letter_code
_entity_poly.pdbx_strand_id
1 'polypeptide(L)'
;MLYFLWAFGGDSDGGPDDVPALLADLANTDDEHVDVSFSKGDIAVSVSRSLWLSIEDVEADTLPPRSFHAPDEAAVVEIARLLDEDRVDEILERYPWVDGYPQPDRDELLRTLTGGVLGSAPEAPRGHPEGPGPCDAADLRG
;
A
#
# COMPACT_ATOMS: atom_id res chain seq x y z
N MET A 1 9.81 -3.51 -24.53
CA MET A 1 10.33 -2.47 -23.62
C MET A 1 9.16 -1.97 -22.84
N LEU A 2 9.31 -1.96 -21.52
CA LEU A 2 8.31 -1.45 -20.60
C LEU A 2 8.63 0.01 -20.27
N TYR A 3 7.59 0.77 -19.95
CA TYR A 3 7.70 2.10 -19.37
C TYR A 3 7.33 2.03 -17.89
N PHE A 4 8.15 2.61 -17.02
CA PHE A 4 8.02 2.56 -15.58
C PHE A 4 7.70 3.93 -15.01
N LEU A 5 6.74 3.98 -14.09
CA LEU A 5 6.47 5.12 -13.23
C LEU A 5 6.94 4.79 -11.80
N TRP A 6 8.02 5.45 -11.40
CA TRP A 6 8.62 5.31 -10.09
C TRP A 6 7.94 6.27 -9.12
N ALA A 7 7.97 5.96 -7.83
CA ALA A 7 7.42 6.84 -6.83
C ALA A 7 8.32 8.06 -6.60
N PHE A 8 9.65 7.87 -6.58
CA PHE A 8 10.62 8.97 -6.41
C PHE A 8 11.49 9.25 -7.63
N GLY A 9 11.52 8.33 -8.60
CA GLY A 9 12.41 8.36 -9.77
C GLY A 9 11.87 9.09 -11.00
N GLY A 10 10.60 9.50 -11.01
CA GLY A 10 9.92 9.98 -12.22
C GLY A 10 9.58 8.82 -13.15
N ASP A 11 9.84 8.96 -14.44
CA ASP A 11 9.56 7.93 -15.43
C ASP A 11 10.79 7.42 -16.19
N SER A 12 10.78 6.15 -16.58
CA SER A 12 11.89 5.56 -17.35
C SER A 12 11.48 4.36 -18.20
N ASP A 13 12.24 4.11 -19.27
CA ASP A 13 12.18 2.85 -20.00
C ASP A 13 12.95 1.73 -19.27
N GLY A 14 12.50 0.49 -19.39
CA GLY A 14 13.17 -0.67 -18.79
C GLY A 14 12.63 -2.02 -19.25
N GLY A 15 12.87 -3.03 -18.42
CA GLY A 15 12.37 -4.39 -18.62
C GLY A 15 12.00 -5.09 -17.31
N PRO A 16 11.57 -6.37 -17.39
CA PRO A 16 11.11 -7.12 -16.22
C PRO A 16 12.14 -7.22 -15.08
N ASP A 17 13.43 -7.17 -15.41
CA ASP A 17 14.52 -7.21 -14.44
C ASP A 17 14.62 -5.95 -13.55
N ASP A 18 13.93 -4.86 -13.91
CA ASP A 18 13.89 -3.60 -13.14
C ASP A 18 12.78 -3.59 -12.08
N VAL A 19 11.83 -4.52 -12.14
CA VAL A 19 10.70 -4.63 -11.19
C VAL A 19 11.16 -4.74 -9.74
N PRO A 20 12.20 -5.52 -9.36
CA PRO A 20 12.67 -5.53 -7.98
C PRO A 20 13.14 -4.15 -7.48
N ALA A 21 13.75 -3.34 -8.35
CA ALA A 21 14.13 -1.98 -8.01
C ALA A 21 12.90 -1.07 -7.87
N LEU A 22 11.89 -1.24 -8.73
CA LEU A 22 10.62 -0.52 -8.66
C LEU A 22 9.88 -0.79 -7.34
N LEU A 23 9.82 -2.06 -6.92
CA LEU A 23 9.19 -2.44 -5.65
C LEU A 23 9.98 -1.96 -4.43
N ALA A 24 11.31 -1.93 -4.53
CA ALA A 24 12.15 -1.32 -3.50
C ALA A 24 11.93 0.20 -3.40
N ASP A 25 11.72 0.90 -4.52
CA ASP A 25 11.35 2.33 -4.53
C ASP A 25 10.01 2.53 -3.80
N LEU A 26 9.00 1.73 -4.14
CA LEU A 26 7.69 1.72 -3.49
C LEU A 26 7.76 1.40 -1.99
N ALA A 27 8.63 0.50 -1.55
CA ALA A 27 8.76 0.18 -0.13
C ALA A 27 9.27 1.36 0.72
N ASN A 28 9.91 2.36 0.10
CA ASN A 28 10.44 3.55 0.75
C ASN A 28 9.47 4.74 0.73
N THR A 29 8.26 4.58 0.17
CA THR A 29 7.33 5.70 0.00
C THR A 29 6.60 6.10 1.28
N ASP A 30 6.23 7.39 1.35
CA ASP A 30 5.33 7.93 2.37
C ASP A 30 3.86 7.76 1.94
N ASP A 31 2.92 7.99 2.85
CA ASP A 31 1.48 7.77 2.59
C ASP A 31 0.91 8.58 1.40
N GLU A 32 1.66 9.50 0.79
CA GLU A 32 1.28 10.25 -0.42
C GLU A 32 1.51 9.45 -1.72
N HIS A 33 2.57 8.63 -1.78
CA HIS A 33 2.91 7.81 -2.96
C HIS A 33 2.49 6.36 -2.72
N VAL A 34 1.24 6.06 -3.07
CA VAL A 34 0.57 4.79 -2.72
C VAL A 34 0.85 3.65 -3.70
N ASP A 35 1.29 3.95 -4.92
CA ASP A 35 1.60 2.96 -5.95
C ASP A 35 2.75 3.38 -6.89
N VAL A 36 3.26 2.38 -7.60
CA VAL A 36 4.18 2.48 -8.75
C VAL A 36 3.55 1.73 -9.91
N SER A 37 3.98 1.99 -11.15
CA SER A 37 3.43 1.26 -12.29
C SER A 37 4.46 0.92 -13.35
N PHE A 38 4.10 -0.06 -14.18
CA PHE A 38 4.79 -0.35 -15.44
C PHE A 38 3.74 -0.60 -16.52
N SER A 39 4.04 -0.18 -17.75
CA SER A 39 3.12 -0.26 -18.88
C SER A 39 3.81 -0.65 -20.18
N LYS A 40 2.99 -1.11 -21.13
CA LYS A 40 3.39 -1.32 -22.51
C LYS A 40 2.25 -0.93 -23.44
N GLY A 41 2.52 0.07 -24.29
CA GLY A 41 1.45 0.73 -25.03
C GLY A 41 0.43 1.28 -24.03
N ASP A 42 -0.85 1.02 -24.29
CA ASP A 42 -1.96 1.53 -23.48
C ASP A 42 -2.29 0.61 -22.29
N ILE A 43 -1.64 -0.56 -22.18
CA ILE A 43 -1.86 -1.49 -21.07
C ILE A 43 -0.94 -1.13 -19.90
N ALA A 44 -1.52 -0.73 -18.77
CA ALA A 44 -0.82 -0.36 -17.56
C ALA A 44 -1.09 -1.34 -16.43
N VAL A 45 -0.05 -1.60 -15.63
CA VAL A 45 -0.12 -2.36 -14.38
C VAL A 45 0.37 -1.47 -13.24
N SER A 46 -0.51 -1.16 -12.30
CA SER A 46 -0.14 -0.45 -11.06
C SER A 46 0.01 -1.43 -9.91
N VAL A 47 0.92 -1.16 -8.99
CA VAL A 47 1.27 -2.03 -7.85
C VAL A 47 1.31 -1.20 -6.57
N SER A 48 0.56 -1.62 -5.56
CA SER A 48 0.60 -1.02 -4.22
C SER A 48 1.63 -1.69 -3.30
N ARG A 49 1.95 -1.06 -2.16
CA ARG A 49 2.86 -1.63 -1.14
C ARG A 49 2.41 -2.99 -0.62
N SER A 50 1.11 -3.22 -0.58
CA SER A 50 0.52 -4.48 -0.15
C SER A 50 0.47 -5.52 -1.26
N LEU A 51 1.14 -5.30 -2.40
CA LEU A 51 1.12 -6.17 -3.58
C LEU A 51 -0.30 -6.38 -4.16
N TRP A 52 -1.17 -5.39 -4.00
CA TRP A 52 -2.36 -5.30 -4.84
C TRP A 52 -1.97 -4.73 -6.19
N LEU A 53 -2.35 -5.44 -7.25
CA LEU A 53 -2.16 -5.02 -8.63
C LEU A 53 -3.49 -4.57 -9.21
N SER A 54 -3.45 -3.57 -10.10
CA SER A 54 -4.50 -3.31 -11.07
C SER A 54 -3.94 -3.36 -12.49
N ILE A 55 -4.69 -3.94 -13.43
CA ILE A 55 -4.39 -3.91 -14.87
C ILE A 55 -5.56 -3.32 -15.63
N GLU A 56 -5.28 -2.44 -16.58
CA GLU A 56 -6.29 -1.82 -17.44
C GLU A 56 -5.69 -1.36 -18.78
N ASP A 57 -6.55 -1.10 -19.74
CA ASP A 57 -6.26 -0.31 -20.93
C ASP A 57 -6.65 1.15 -20.67
N VAL A 58 -5.67 2.02 -20.45
CA VAL A 58 -5.88 3.39 -19.93
C VAL A 58 -6.46 4.37 -20.96
N GLU A 59 -6.38 4.04 -22.25
CA GLU A 59 -6.82 4.93 -23.32
C GLU A 59 -8.11 4.46 -24.00
N ALA A 60 -8.23 3.15 -24.26
CA ALA A 60 -9.29 2.62 -25.10
C ALA A 60 -10.38 1.85 -24.35
N ASP A 61 -10.25 1.66 -23.03
CA ASP A 61 -11.20 0.94 -22.17
C ASP A 61 -11.53 -0.49 -22.67
N THR A 62 -10.67 -1.08 -23.52
CA THR A 62 -10.92 -2.43 -24.07
C THR A 62 -10.69 -3.51 -23.03
N LEU A 63 -9.84 -3.21 -22.03
CA LEU A 63 -9.66 -3.95 -20.80
C LEU A 63 -10.10 -3.04 -19.64
N PRO A 64 -11.32 -3.20 -19.09
CA PRO A 64 -11.71 -2.47 -17.90
C PRO A 64 -10.80 -2.85 -16.73
N PRO A 65 -10.69 -2.00 -15.69
CA PRO A 65 -9.83 -2.27 -14.54
C PRO A 65 -10.11 -3.63 -13.93
N ARG A 66 -9.04 -4.40 -13.71
CA ARG A 66 -9.05 -5.65 -12.97
C ARG A 66 -8.00 -5.63 -11.90
N SER A 67 -8.27 -6.26 -10.77
CA SER A 67 -7.35 -6.30 -9.64
C SER A 67 -7.04 -7.71 -9.17
N PHE A 68 -5.84 -7.86 -8.62
CA PHE A 68 -5.30 -9.13 -8.15
C PHE A 68 -4.32 -8.86 -7.01
N HIS A 69 -4.43 -9.63 -5.93
CA HIS A 69 -3.45 -9.58 -4.85
C HIS A 69 -2.35 -10.61 -5.13
N ALA A 70 -1.16 -10.14 -5.50
CA ALA A 70 -0.05 -11.02 -5.82
C ALA A 70 0.45 -11.76 -4.56
N PRO A 71 0.80 -13.05 -4.68
CA PRO A 71 1.31 -13.82 -3.55
C PRO A 71 2.69 -13.36 -3.08
N ASP A 72 3.51 -12.83 -4.01
CA ASP A 72 4.88 -12.41 -3.78
C ASP A 72 5.38 -11.51 -4.94
N GLU A 73 6.55 -10.91 -4.76
CA GLU A 73 7.19 -10.03 -5.75
C GLU A 73 7.57 -10.78 -7.05
N ALA A 74 7.83 -12.09 -7.00
CA ALA A 74 8.19 -12.86 -8.18
C ALA A 74 7.00 -13.00 -9.14
N ALA A 75 5.77 -13.02 -8.61
CA ALA A 75 4.57 -12.92 -9.44
C ALA A 75 4.50 -11.58 -10.20
N VAL A 76 4.91 -10.47 -9.58
CA VAL A 76 4.94 -9.15 -10.23
C VAL A 76 5.97 -9.13 -11.38
N VAL A 77 7.15 -9.71 -11.14
CA VAL A 77 8.20 -9.86 -12.18
C VAL A 77 7.70 -10.69 -13.37
N GLU A 78 7.01 -11.81 -13.12
CA GLU A 78 6.44 -12.64 -14.19
C GLU A 78 5.34 -11.89 -14.96
N ILE A 79 4.50 -11.11 -14.28
CA ILE A 79 3.49 -10.27 -14.95
C ILE A 79 4.16 -9.24 -15.86
N ALA A 80 5.20 -8.56 -15.38
CA ALA A 80 5.97 -7.62 -16.20
C ALA A 80 6.62 -8.31 -17.41
N ARG A 81 7.14 -9.53 -17.22
CA ARG A 81 7.68 -10.33 -18.31
C ARG A 81 6.63 -10.68 -19.37
N LEU A 82 5.47 -11.16 -18.95
CA LEU A 82 4.38 -11.49 -19.87
C LEU A 82 3.89 -10.23 -20.61
N LEU A 83 3.84 -9.08 -19.92
CA LEU A 83 3.47 -7.81 -20.54
C LEU A 83 4.53 -7.38 -21.58
N ASP A 84 5.81 -7.49 -21.25
CA ASP A 84 6.91 -7.20 -22.18
C ASP A 84 6.89 -8.11 -23.43
N GLU A 85 6.32 -9.31 -23.31
CA GLU A 85 6.10 -10.26 -24.41
C GLU A 85 4.75 -10.04 -25.16
N ASP A 86 3.95 -9.02 -24.83
CA ASP A 86 2.60 -8.76 -25.37
C ASP A 86 1.57 -9.88 -25.05
N ARG A 87 1.72 -10.58 -23.92
CA ARG A 87 0.91 -11.75 -23.56
C ARG A 87 -0.15 -11.43 -22.50
N VAL A 88 -0.91 -10.34 -22.72
CA VAL A 88 -1.93 -9.86 -21.77
C VAL A 88 -3.00 -10.90 -21.48
N ASP A 89 -3.47 -11.64 -22.50
CA ASP A 89 -4.45 -12.71 -22.31
C ASP A 89 -3.99 -13.75 -21.28
N GLU A 90 -2.71 -14.09 -21.29
CA GLU A 90 -2.16 -15.07 -20.37
C GLU A 90 -1.97 -14.51 -18.95
N ILE A 91 -1.66 -13.22 -18.81
CA ILE A 91 -1.71 -12.54 -17.51
C ILE A 91 -3.11 -12.69 -16.92
N LEU A 92 -4.15 -12.46 -17.73
CA LEU A 92 -5.54 -12.53 -17.30
C LEU A 92 -6.01 -13.96 -17.01
N GLU A 93 -5.47 -14.97 -17.68
CA GLU A 93 -5.81 -16.39 -17.48
C GLU A 93 -5.10 -17.03 -16.28
N ARG A 94 -3.84 -16.65 -16.02
CA ARG A 94 -3.00 -17.33 -15.01
C ARG A 94 -3.29 -16.91 -13.58
N TYR A 95 -3.79 -15.69 -13.37
CA TYR A 95 -4.00 -15.13 -12.04
C TYR A 95 -5.50 -14.88 -11.77
N PRO A 96 -5.94 -15.00 -10.50
CA PRO A 96 -7.34 -14.84 -10.12
C PRO A 96 -7.75 -13.36 -10.04
N TRP A 97 -7.82 -12.69 -11.20
CA TRP A 97 -8.26 -11.30 -11.30
C TRP A 97 -9.75 -11.14 -10.93
N VAL A 98 -10.07 -10.03 -10.29
CA VAL A 98 -11.44 -9.58 -10.02
C VAL A 98 -11.71 -8.26 -10.71
N ASP A 99 -12.96 -7.98 -11.06
CA ASP A 99 -13.33 -6.73 -11.72
C ASP A 99 -13.18 -5.52 -10.76
N GLY A 100 -12.68 -4.41 -11.30
CA GLY A 100 -12.46 -3.15 -10.61
C GLY A 100 -11.08 -3.01 -9.98
N TYR A 101 -10.79 -1.79 -9.51
CA TYR A 101 -9.57 -1.47 -8.76
C TYR A 101 -9.53 -2.17 -7.40
N PRO A 102 -8.32 -2.47 -6.88
CA PRO A 102 -8.19 -3.05 -5.55
C PRO A 102 -8.88 -2.15 -4.53
N GLN A 103 -9.70 -2.75 -3.68
CA GLN A 103 -10.23 -2.05 -2.52
C GLN A 103 -9.11 -2.08 -1.48
N PRO A 104 -8.48 -0.95 -1.12
CA PRO A 104 -7.45 -0.95 -0.10
C PRO A 104 -8.02 -1.57 1.18
N ASP A 105 -7.20 -2.37 1.88
CA ASP A 105 -7.60 -2.84 3.20
C ASP A 105 -7.94 -1.62 4.07
N ARG A 106 -8.92 -1.77 4.95
CA ARG A 106 -9.34 -0.70 5.86
C ARG A 106 -8.15 -0.06 6.57
N ASP A 107 -7.14 -0.85 6.93
CA ASP A 107 -5.95 -0.36 7.63
C ASP A 107 -5.01 0.44 6.72
N GLU A 108 -4.94 0.12 5.42
CA GLU A 108 -4.18 0.87 4.41
C GLU A 108 -4.87 2.20 4.13
N LEU A 109 -6.20 2.17 3.91
CA LEU A 109 -7.03 3.37 3.75
C LEU A 109 -6.94 4.29 4.98
N LEU A 110 -6.92 3.72 6.18
CA LEU A 110 -6.76 4.49 7.41
C LEU A 110 -5.37 5.11 7.55
N ARG A 111 -4.28 4.44 7.15
CA ARG A 111 -2.94 5.05 7.15
C ARG A 111 -2.87 6.25 6.21
N THR A 112 -3.33 6.08 4.97
CA THR A 112 -3.38 7.16 3.97
C THR A 112 -4.23 8.35 4.42
N LEU A 113 -5.37 8.10 5.07
CA LEU A 113 -6.25 9.17 5.56
C LEU A 113 -5.77 9.82 6.87
N THR A 114 -4.91 9.15 7.66
CA THR A 114 -4.47 9.66 8.98
C THR A 114 -3.01 10.08 9.04
N GLY A 115 -2.24 9.98 7.94
CA GLY A 115 -0.86 10.43 7.86
C GLY A 115 0.01 9.88 8.99
N GLY A 116 -0.14 8.59 9.31
CA GLY A 116 0.65 7.93 10.34
C GLY A 116 0.39 8.36 11.79
N VAL A 117 -0.79 8.85 12.16
CA VAL A 117 -1.17 9.05 13.59
C VAL A 117 -2.16 7.99 14.07
N LEU A 118 -1.65 6.79 14.35
CA LEU A 118 -2.13 5.98 15.47
C LEU A 118 -1.13 6.06 16.62
N GLY A 119 -0.80 7.29 17.00
CA GLY A 119 -0.08 7.60 18.24
C GLY A 119 -1.05 7.59 19.41
N SER A 120 -1.04 6.48 20.14
CA SER A 120 -1.44 6.34 21.55
C SER A 120 -2.91 6.59 21.90
N ALA A 121 -3.59 5.51 22.30
CA ALA A 121 -4.73 5.61 23.22
C ALA A 121 -4.35 6.52 24.40
N PRO A 122 -5.24 7.41 24.88
CA PRO A 122 -4.96 8.10 26.13
C PRO A 122 -4.82 7.05 27.23
N GLU A 123 -3.63 6.96 27.83
CA GLU A 123 -3.47 6.21 29.07
C GLU A 123 -4.52 6.73 30.04
N ALA A 124 -5.42 5.84 30.45
CA ALA A 124 -6.35 6.10 31.53
C ALA A 124 -5.55 6.60 32.74
N PRO A 125 -6.05 7.61 33.50
CA PRO A 125 -5.32 8.09 34.66
C PRO A 125 -5.12 6.92 35.62
N ARG A 126 -3.87 6.52 35.82
CA ARG A 126 -3.49 5.56 36.84
C ARG A 126 -3.92 6.15 38.19
N GLY A 127 -4.94 5.54 38.79
CA GLY A 127 -5.37 5.89 40.14
C GLY A 127 -4.21 5.72 41.10
N HIS A 128 -3.94 6.75 41.90
CA HIS A 128 -3.13 6.63 43.10
C HIS A 128 -4.00 6.05 44.21
N PRO A 129 -3.64 4.91 44.83
CA PRO A 129 -4.15 4.56 46.15
C PRO A 129 -3.09 4.98 47.17
N GLU A 130 -3.27 6.13 47.81
CA GLU A 130 -2.53 6.41 49.05
C GLU A 130 -3.53 6.49 50.21
N GLY A 131 -3.31 5.59 51.16
CA GLY A 131 -4.17 5.29 52.29
C GLY A 131 -4.16 6.35 53.41
N PRO A 132 -4.71 6.00 54.59
CA PRO A 132 -5.33 6.95 55.51
C PRO A 132 -4.29 7.71 56.35
N GLY A 133 -4.44 9.04 56.42
CA GLY A 133 -3.75 9.89 57.39
C GLY A 133 -4.49 9.93 58.75
N PRO A 134 -3.78 10.01 59.89
CA PRO A 134 -4.29 9.60 61.19
C PRO A 134 -5.08 10.69 61.94
N CYS A 135 -5.99 10.23 62.80
CA CYS A 135 -6.63 11.01 63.87
C CYS A 135 -5.69 11.18 65.08
N ASP A 136 -5.56 12.41 65.58
CA ASP A 136 -5.51 12.82 67.01
C ASP A 136 -5.19 14.33 67.04
N ALA A 137 -5.99 15.27 67.59
CA ALA A 137 -6.60 15.48 68.91
C ALA A 137 -5.94 16.67 69.66
N ALA A 138 -6.75 17.39 70.43
CA ALA A 138 -6.49 18.55 71.33
C ALA A 138 -6.42 19.95 70.66
N ASP A 139 -7.44 20.82 70.77
CA ASP A 139 -7.89 21.63 71.93
C ASP A 139 -6.94 22.80 72.25
N LEU A 140 -7.43 24.05 72.09
CA LEU A 140 -7.42 25.12 73.10
C LEU A 140 -7.78 26.51 72.51
N ARG A 141 -8.89 27.04 73.04
CA ARG A 141 -9.25 28.45 73.35
C ARG A 141 -8.40 29.60 72.78
N GLY A 142 -9.12 30.60 72.26
CA GLY A 142 -8.68 31.99 72.09
C GLY A 142 -9.83 32.85 71.59
#